data_AF-A0A7V9AFF2-F1
#
_entry.id   AF-A0A7V9AFF2-F1
#
_cell.length_a   1.000
_cell.length_b   1.000
_cell.length_c   1.000
_cell.angle_alpha   90.00
_cell.angle_beta   90.00
_cell.angle_gamma   90.00
#
_symmetry.space_group_name_H-M   'P 1'
#
loop_
_entity.id
_entity.type
_entity.pdbx_description
1 polymer ?
#
loop_
_entity_poly.entity_id
_entity_poly.type
_entity_poly.pdbx_seq_one_letter_code
_entity_poly.pdbx_strand_id
1 'polypeptide(L)'
;MLSGRANPVYQPIVAEYQEITALLGRSRTKKIPQRLAELRATREHITRRMSAIGDYMNWFEATQSRTTSGMFRAYLDAAELAGKQERHRRDAISIYLEVLEAQLQN
;
A
#
# COMPACT_ATOMS: atom_id res chain seq x y z
N MET A 1 0.49 21.30 -21.49
CA MET A 1 1.86 20.89 -21.09
C MET A 1 1.77 19.77 -20.06
N LEU A 2 2.52 18.67 -20.25
CA LEU A 2 2.51 17.52 -19.31
C LEU A 2 3.02 17.90 -17.91
N SER A 3 3.90 18.92 -17.84
CA SER A 3 4.39 19.54 -16.60
C SER A 3 3.29 20.16 -15.73
N GLY A 4 2.08 20.43 -16.22
CA GLY A 4 0.99 20.91 -15.36
C GLY A 4 0.28 19.80 -14.58
N ARG A 5 0.46 18.53 -14.98
CA ARG A 5 -0.32 17.37 -14.47
C ARG A 5 0.53 16.33 -13.75
N ALA A 6 1.86 16.42 -13.85
CA ALA A 6 2.76 15.51 -13.15
C ALA A 6 2.91 15.91 -11.68
N ASN A 7 3.11 14.91 -10.80
CA ASN A 7 3.49 15.16 -9.42
C ASN A 7 4.75 16.06 -9.38
N PRO A 8 4.81 17.10 -8.51
CA PRO A 8 5.93 18.03 -8.41
C PRO A 8 7.31 17.39 -8.41
N VAL A 9 7.45 16.21 -7.80
CA VAL A 9 8.71 15.45 -7.71
C VAL A 9 9.23 15.02 -9.09
N TYR A 10 8.35 14.78 -10.05
CA TYR A 10 8.70 14.37 -11.42
C TYR A 10 8.84 15.53 -12.40
N GLN A 11 8.57 16.78 -11.99
CA GLN A 11 8.64 17.95 -12.86
C GLN A 11 10.02 18.12 -13.55
N PRO A 12 11.15 17.98 -12.84
CA PRO A 12 12.46 18.10 -13.46
C PRO A 12 12.70 17.05 -14.54
N ILE A 13 12.18 15.84 -14.34
CA ILE A 13 12.31 14.73 -15.30
C ILE A 13 11.53 15.03 -16.59
N VAL A 14 10.33 15.59 -16.47
CA VAL A 14 9.51 15.99 -17.62
C VAL A 14 10.17 17.12 -18.41
N ALA A 15 10.73 18.12 -17.71
CA ALA A 15 11.47 19.22 -18.35
C ALA A 15 12.69 18.69 -19.13
N GLU A 16 13.45 17.77 -18.54
CA GLU A 16 14.62 17.17 -19.18
C GLU A 16 14.26 16.41 -20.46
N TYR A 17 13.15 15.66 -20.47
CA TYR A 17 12.68 15.00 -21.69
C TYR A 17 12.30 16.02 -22.79
N GLN A 18 11.68 17.14 -22.43
CA GLN A 18 11.35 18.20 -23.40
C GLN A 18 12.62 18.78 -24.02
N GLU A 19 13.66 19.04 -23.22
CA GLU A 19 14.95 19.49 -23.73
C GLU A 19 15.62 18.47 -24.66
N ILE A 20 15.60 17.19 -24.29
CA ILE A 20 16.16 16.11 -25.12
C ILE A 20 15.41 16.06 -26.47
N THR A 21 14.08 16.16 -26.49
CA THR A 21 13.32 16.20 -27.75
C THR A 21 13.66 17.42 -28.61
N ALA A 22 13.87 18.58 -27.99
CA ALA A 22 14.30 19.79 -28.68
C ALA A 22 15.72 19.65 -29.28
N LEU A 23 16.64 18.97 -28.58
CA LEU A 23 17.98 18.67 -29.08
C LEU A 23 17.97 17.67 -30.24
N LEU A 24 17.10 16.66 -30.18
CA LEU A 24 16.90 15.70 -31.27
C LEU A 24 16.39 16.40 -32.54
N GLY A 25 15.43 17.32 -32.39
CA GLY A 25 14.94 18.14 -33.52
C GLY A 25 16.01 19.05 -34.15
N ARG A 26 17.11 19.31 -33.43
CA ARG A 26 18.27 20.10 -33.91
C ARG A 26 19.47 19.23 -34.31
N SER A 27 19.29 17.90 -34.43
CA SER A 27 20.34 16.91 -34.75
C SER A 27 21.55 16.92 -33.80
N ARG A 28 21.38 17.40 -32.55
CA ARG A 28 22.46 17.43 -31.55
C ARG A 28 22.43 16.18 -30.67
N THR A 29 23.01 15.09 -31.16
CA THR A 29 22.89 13.77 -30.51
C THR A 29 24.04 13.41 -29.57
N LYS A 30 25.20 14.07 -29.66
CA LYS A 30 26.43 13.66 -28.94
C LYS A 30 26.29 13.54 -27.42
N LYS A 31 25.50 14.40 -26.76
CA LYS A 31 25.32 14.42 -25.29
C LYS A 31 24.05 13.71 -24.81
N ILE A 32 23.19 13.26 -25.71
CA ILE A 32 21.89 12.68 -25.37
C ILE A 32 22.02 11.37 -24.57
N PRO A 33 22.91 10.42 -24.94
CA PRO A 33 23.05 9.18 -24.17
C PRO A 33 23.45 9.43 -22.70
N GLN A 34 24.36 10.37 -22.46
CA GLN A 34 24.78 10.75 -21.11
C GLN A 34 23.61 11.36 -20.32
N ARG A 35 22.91 12.33 -20.90
CA ARG A 35 21.74 12.96 -20.27
C ARG A 35 20.64 11.95 -19.93
N LEU A 36 20.38 10.98 -20.82
CA LEU A 36 19.42 9.91 -20.57
C LEU A 36 19.87 8.98 -19.42
N ALA A 37 21.16 8.69 -19.29
CA ALA A 37 21.69 7.90 -18.19
C ALA A 37 21.53 8.62 -16.84
N GLU A 38 21.85 9.91 -16.78
CA GLU A 38 21.67 10.75 -15.59
C GLU A 38 20.18 10.89 -15.21
N LEU A 39 19.32 11.07 -16.20
CA LEU A 39 17.86 11.12 -16.01
C LEU A 39 17.30 9.81 -15.47
N ARG A 40 17.79 8.67 -15.98
CA ARG A 40 17.42 7.34 -15.49
C ARG A 40 17.85 7.15 -14.04
N ALA A 41 19.10 7.49 -13.70
CA ALA A 41 19.60 7.41 -12.33
C ALA A 41 18.77 8.25 -11.35
N THR A 42 18.38 9.45 -11.79
CA THR A 42 17.52 10.35 -11.00
C THR A 42 16.13 9.74 -10.77
N ARG A 43 15.51 9.18 -11.81
CA ARG A 43 14.23 8.47 -11.70
C ARG A 43 14.33 7.29 -10.73
N GLU A 44 15.35 6.46 -10.85
CA GLU A 44 15.57 5.29 -9.98
C GLU A 44 15.79 5.71 -8.52
N HIS A 45 16.46 6.84 -8.28
CA HIS A 45 16.62 7.38 -6.94
C HIS A 45 15.27 7.81 -6.33
N ILE A 46 14.43 8.53 -7.09
CA ILE A 46 13.10 8.95 -6.66
C ILE A 46 12.22 7.73 -6.34
N THR A 47 12.19 6.73 -7.23
CA THR A 47 11.41 5.51 -7.01
C THR A 47 11.84 4.77 -5.75
N ARG A 48 13.16 4.62 -5.52
CA ARG A 48 13.66 3.99 -4.28
C ARG A 48 13.25 4.74 -3.03
N ARG A 49 13.32 6.07 -3.04
CA ARG A 49 12.89 6.89 -1.90
C ARG A 49 11.40 6.78 -1.63
N MET A 50 10.57 6.79 -2.67
CA MET A 50 9.12 6.61 -2.52
C MET A 50 8.78 5.23 -1.95
N SER A 51 9.47 4.17 -2.39
CA SER A 51 9.31 2.83 -1.82
C SER A 51 9.66 2.82 -0.33
N ALA A 52 10.82 3.36 0.03
CA ALA A 52 11.26 3.40 1.43
C ALA A 52 10.30 4.20 2.34
N ILE A 53 9.69 5.27 1.82
CA ILE A 53 8.64 6.01 2.53
C ILE A 53 7.41 5.12 2.73
N GLY A 54 6.99 4.39 1.69
CA GLY A 54 5.89 3.43 1.77
C GLY A 54 6.16 2.33 2.81
N ASP A 55 7.35 1.75 2.78
CA ASP A 55 7.76 0.69 3.72
C ASP A 55 7.77 1.20 5.16
N TYR A 56 8.27 2.41 5.39
CA TYR A 56 8.24 3.05 6.70
C TYR A 56 6.80 3.33 7.17
N MET A 57 5.93 3.84 6.30
CA MET A 57 4.52 4.08 6.64
C MET A 57 3.79 2.78 6.98
N ASN A 58 4.04 1.71 6.23
CA ASN A 58 3.49 0.38 6.53
C ASN A 58 3.94 -0.12 7.90
N TRP A 59 5.25 -0.05 8.19
CA TRP A 59 5.79 -0.43 9.49
C TRP A 59 5.20 0.41 10.62
N PHE A 60 5.11 1.72 10.43
CA PHE A 60 4.55 2.64 11.42
C PHE A 60 3.08 2.34 11.69
N GLU A 61 2.28 2.07 10.65
CA GLU A 61 0.88 1.69 10.78
C GLU A 61 0.73 0.38 11.55
N ALA A 62 1.54 -0.63 11.23
CA ALA A 62 1.47 -1.94 11.86
C ALA A 62 1.94 -1.97 13.32
N THR A 63 2.86 -1.08 13.71
CA THR A 63 3.55 -1.18 15.01
C THR A 63 3.29 -0.03 15.96
N GLN A 64 3.10 1.19 15.46
CA GLN A 64 3.05 2.40 16.28
C GLN A 64 1.71 3.13 16.20
N SER A 65 0.91 2.87 15.16
CA SER A 65 -0.35 3.58 15.01
C SER A 65 -1.35 3.18 16.10
N ARG A 66 -1.82 4.19 16.84
CA ARG A 66 -2.94 4.04 17.80
C ARG A 66 -4.30 4.00 17.10
N THR A 67 -4.33 4.33 15.81
CA THR A 67 -5.52 4.39 14.98
C THR A 67 -5.37 3.39 13.85
N THR A 68 -6.20 2.35 13.84
CA THR A 68 -6.25 1.39 12.72
C THR A 68 -6.76 2.09 11.46
N SER A 69 -6.21 1.81 10.28
CA SER A 69 -6.62 2.41 9.00
C SER A 69 -8.09 2.15 8.62
N GLY A 70 -8.80 1.29 9.35
CA GLY A 70 -10.18 0.95 9.10
C GLY A 70 -10.40 0.05 7.88
N MET A 71 -9.35 -0.23 7.10
CA MET A 71 -9.40 -1.12 5.93
C MET A 71 -9.88 -2.53 6.27
N PHE A 72 -9.55 -2.99 7.48
CA PHE A 72 -9.96 -4.30 7.99
C PHE A 72 -11.20 -4.24 8.89
N ARG A 73 -11.85 -3.08 9.05
CA ARG A 73 -12.96 -2.93 9.99
C ARG A 73 -14.12 -3.85 9.65
N ALA A 74 -14.49 -3.96 8.37
CA ALA A 74 -15.54 -4.89 7.93
C ALA A 74 -15.21 -6.36 8.24
N TYR A 75 -13.94 -6.76 8.12
CA TYR A 75 -13.50 -8.11 8.48
C TYR A 75 -13.55 -8.34 9.99
N LEU A 76 -13.07 -7.37 10.78
CA LEU A 76 -13.10 -7.44 12.25
C LEU A 76 -14.54 -7.48 12.78
N ASP A 77 -15.43 -6.65 12.22
CA ASP A 77 -16.86 -6.62 12.57
C ASP A 77 -17.53 -7.96 12.24
N ALA A 78 -17.21 -8.55 11.08
CA ALA A 78 -17.72 -9.88 10.69
C ALA A 78 -17.19 -11.00 11.60
N ALA A 79 -15.91 -10.95 11.97
CA ALA A 79 -15.31 -11.91 12.91
C ALA A 79 -15.93 -11.78 14.31
N GLU A 80 -16.18 -10.56 14.78
CA GLU A 80 -16.87 -10.30 16.04
C GLU A 80 -18.32 -10.82 16.01
N LEU A 81 -19.03 -10.61 14.90
CA LEU A 81 -20.39 -11.12 14.70
C LEU A 81 -20.42 -12.66 14.66
N ALA A 82 -19.46 -13.28 13.98
CA ALA A 82 -19.31 -14.74 13.91
C ALA A 82 -19.02 -15.33 15.30
N GLY A 83 -18.11 -14.74 16.06
CA GLY A 83 -17.81 -15.16 17.44
C GLY A 83 -19.00 -14.97 18.40
N LYS A 84 -19.87 -13.98 18.17
CA LYS A 84 -21.14 -13.83 18.90
C LYS A 84 -22.16 -14.90 18.51
N GLN A 85 -22.19 -15.31 17.23
CA GLN A 85 -23.10 -16.34 16.74
C GLN A 85 -22.75 -17.75 17.25
N GLU A 86 -21.46 -18.05 17.43
CA GLU A 86 -21.00 -19.28 18.09
C GLU A 86 -21.37 -19.32 19.57
N ARG A 87 -21.34 -18.18 20.28
CA ARG A 87 -21.64 -18.11 21.71
C ARG A 87 -23.08 -18.48 22.09
N HIS A 88 -24.04 -18.50 21.16
CA HIS A 88 -25.46 -18.72 21.48
C HIS A 88 -26.20 -19.66 20.51
N ARG A 89 -25.48 -20.60 19.86
CA ARG A 89 -26.17 -21.65 19.08
C ARG A 89 -26.84 -22.66 20.03
N ARG A 90 -28.05 -22.34 20.49
CA ARG A 90 -28.96 -23.24 21.24
C ARG A 90 -29.67 -24.22 20.31
N ASP A 91 -28.90 -24.92 19.48
CA ASP A 91 -29.47 -26.01 18.68
C ASP A 91 -29.59 -27.26 19.56
N ALA A 92 -30.50 -28.17 19.20
CA ALA A 92 -30.77 -29.38 19.98
C ALA A 92 -29.49 -30.19 20.30
N ILE A 93 -28.52 -30.15 19.39
CA ILE A 93 -27.20 -30.80 19.57
C ILE A 93 -26.36 -30.06 20.62
N SER A 94 -26.32 -28.73 20.59
CA SER A 94 -25.56 -27.94 21.57
C SER A 94 -26.10 -28.10 22.99
N ILE A 95 -27.43 -28.13 23.14
CA ILE A 95 -28.09 -28.38 24.44
C ILE A 95 -27.75 -29.78 24.95
N TYR A 96 -27.75 -30.78 24.07
CA TYR A 96 -27.36 -32.14 24.44
C TYR A 96 -25.91 -32.22 24.91
N LEU A 97 -24.98 -31.53 24.24
CA LEU A 97 -23.58 -31.48 24.64
C LEU A 97 -23.38 -30.74 25.97
N GLU A 98 -24.12 -29.66 26.22
CA GLU A 98 -24.06 -28.91 27.49
C GLU A 98 -24.59 -29.74 28.68
N VAL A 99 -25.66 -30.54 28.46
CA VAL A 99 -26.17 -31.48 29.46
C VAL A 99 -25.17 -32.60 29.75
N LEU A 100 -24.51 -33.13 28.72
CA LEU A 100 -23.44 -34.13 28.90
C LEU A 100 -22.24 -33.57 29.66
N GLU A 101 -21.82 -32.34 29.35
CA GLU A 101 -20.70 -31.68 30.02
C GLU A 101 -21.01 -31.42 31.51
N ALA A 102 -22.23 -30.99 31.83
CA ALA A 102 -22.69 -30.81 33.21
C ALA A 102 -22.77 -32.13 34.01
N GLN A 103 -23.01 -33.26 33.35
CA GLN A 103 -22.98 -34.59 33.98
C GLN A 103 -21.57 -35.09 34.23
N LEU A 104 -20.58 -34.66 33.45
CA LEU A 104 -19.18 -35.09 33.58
C LEU A 104 -18.41 -34.30 34.67
N GLN A 105 -18.92 -33.13 35.06
CA GLN A 105 -18.32 -32.26 36.08
C GLN A 105 -18.87 -32.49 37.50
N ASN A 106 -19.80 -33.44 37.67
CA ASN A 106 -20.27 -33.98 38.95
C ASN A 106 -19.71 -35.40 39.16
#